data_AF-A0A8E2DZE9-F1
#
_entry.id   AF-A0A8E2DZE9-F1
#
_cell.length_a   1.000
_cell.length_b   1.000
_cell.length_c   1.000
_cell.angle_alpha   90.00
_cell.angle_beta   90.00
_cell.angle_gamma   90.00
#
_symmetry.space_group_name_H-M   'P 1'
#
loop_
_entity.id
_entity.type
_entity.pdbx_description
1 polymer ?
#
loop_
_entity_poly.entity_id
_entity_poly.type
_entity_poly.pdbx_seq_one_letter_code
_entity_poly.pdbx_strand_id
1 'polypeptide(L)' 'SKEDGYDSMRFINIVQCKGLIEYLNDLTERGLSPTVNMVHNFSAGIAGKQTGKHCRTRWLVANKDEL' A
#
# COMPACT_ATOMS: atom_id res chain seq x y z
N SER A 1 12.16 7.42 -22.97
CA SER A 1 11.30 6.27 -22.65
C SER A 1 10.25 6.71 -21.64
N LYS A 2 8.95 6.64 -22.00
CA LYS A 2 7.83 7.08 -21.14
C LYS A 2 7.37 6.00 -20.15
N GLU A 3 7.89 4.78 -20.29
CA GLU A 3 7.50 3.60 -19.51
C GLU A 3 8.29 3.51 -18.18
N ASP A 4 9.56 3.92 -18.16
CA ASP A 4 10.40 3.92 -16.94
C ASP A 4 9.90 4.90 -15.86
N GLY A 5 9.19 5.97 -16.29
CA GLY A 5 8.56 6.94 -15.39
C GLY A 5 7.28 6.42 -14.71
N TYR A 6 6.63 5.41 -15.29
CA TYR A 6 5.44 4.78 -14.71
C TYR A 6 5.81 3.66 -13.73
N ASP A 7 6.91 2.95 -13.98
CA ASP A 7 7.34 1.83 -13.12
C ASP A 7 7.99 2.31 -11.82
N SER A 8 8.62 3.49 -11.84
CA SER A 8 9.11 4.16 -10.62
C SER A 8 7.98 4.67 -9.70
N MET A 9 6.73 4.68 -10.17
CA MET A 9 5.54 5.04 -9.40
C MET A 9 4.87 3.86 -8.69
N ARG A 10 5.32 2.62 -8.93
CA ARG A 10 4.66 1.44 -8.34
C ARG A 10 5.09 1.26 -6.88
N PHE A 11 4.23 1.75 -5.98
CA PHE A 11 4.36 1.70 -4.52
C PHE A 11 4.84 0.34 -4.00
N ILE A 12 4.27 -0.74 -4.54
CA ILE A 12 4.61 -2.15 -4.34
C ILE A 12 4.15 -2.92 -5.59
N ASN A 13 4.73 -4.10 -5.86
CA ASN A 13 4.29 -4.92 -7.00
C ASN A 13 2.89 -5.50 -6.78
N ILE A 14 2.27 -6.08 -7.81
CA ILE A 14 0.88 -6.56 -7.74
C ILE A 14 0.66 -7.63 -6.65
N VAL A 15 1.65 -8.49 -6.39
CA VAL A 15 1.58 -9.54 -5.36
C VAL A 15 1.60 -8.92 -3.96
N GLN A 16 2.52 -7.98 -3.75
CA GLN A 16 2.62 -7.23 -2.50
C GLN A 16 1.37 -6.37 -2.25
N CYS A 17 0.76 -5.84 -3.31
CA CYS A 17 -0.48 -5.08 -3.24
C CYS A 17 -1.64 -5.93 -2.71
N LYS A 18 -1.80 -7.14 -3.25
CA LYS A 18 -2.80 -8.11 -2.75
C LYS A 18 -2.56 -8.48 -1.29
N GLY A 19 -1.32 -8.82 -0.93
CA GLY A 19 -0.97 -9.14 0.45
C GLY A 19 -1.21 -7.99 1.42
N LEU A 20 -1.05 -6.72 0.99
CA LEU A 20 -1.37 -5.55 1.81
C LEU A 20 -2.88 -5.40 2.00
N ILE A 21 -3.69 -5.60 0.95
CA ILE A 21 -5.15 -5.53 1.04
C ILE A 21 -5.66 -6.62 1.97
N GLU A 22 -5.22 -7.87 1.79
CA GLU A 22 -5.57 -9.00 2.66
C GLU A 22 -5.22 -8.69 4.13
N TYR A 23 -3.99 -8.21 4.39
CA TYR A 23 -3.56 -7.83 5.73
C TYR A 23 -4.43 -6.72 6.35
N LEU A 24 -4.80 -5.70 5.58
CA LEU A 24 -5.63 -4.60 6.07
C LEU A 24 -7.08 -5.04 6.30
N ASN A 25 -7.62 -5.94 5.48
CA ASN A 25 -8.95 -6.50 5.65
C ASN A 25 -9.02 -7.37 6.91
N ASP A 26 -8.02 -8.22 7.14
CA ASP A 26 -7.89 -9.04 8.35
C ASP A 26 -7.88 -8.20 9.64
N LEU A 27 -7.28 -7.01 9.59
CA LEU A 27 -7.28 -6.06 10.69
C LEU A 27 -8.64 -5.36 10.83
N THR A 28 -9.26 -5.01 9.71
CA THR A 28 -10.56 -4.35 9.68
C THR A 28 -11.66 -5.25 10.25
N GLU A 29 -11.63 -6.54 9.92
CA GLU A 29 -12.51 -7.56 10.52
C GLU A 29 -12.33 -7.67 12.04
N ARG A 30 -11.14 -7.37 12.56
CA ARG A 30 -10.83 -7.30 14.00
C ARG A 30 -11.17 -5.95 14.62
N GLY A 31 -11.81 -5.04 13.88
CA GLY A 31 -12.21 -3.71 14.34
C GLY A 31 -11.12 -2.64 14.21
N LEU A 32 -10.02 -2.91 13.50
CA LEU A 32 -8.94 -1.95 13.28
C LEU A 32 -9.01 -1.37 11.87
N SER A 33 -9.48 -0.13 11.75
CA SER A 33 -9.59 0.52 10.44
C SER A 33 -8.22 0.69 9.75
N PRO A 34 -8.16 0.56 8.41
CA PRO A 34 -6.93 0.77 7.66
C PRO A 34 -6.38 2.18 7.85
N THR A 35 -5.08 2.30 8.12
CA THR A 35 -4.42 3.61 8.28
C THR A 35 -3.22 3.76 7.36
N VAL A 36 -2.90 5.02 7.05
CA VAL A 36 -1.68 5.38 6.30
C VAL A 36 -0.40 4.86 6.98
N ASN A 37 -0.43 4.70 8.31
CA ASN A 37 0.69 4.14 9.08
C ASN A 37 0.80 2.61 8.94
N MET A 38 -0.31 1.89 8.83
CA MET A 38 -0.28 0.45 8.54
C MET A 38 0.29 0.17 7.14
N VAL A 39 -0.15 0.96 6.15
CA VAL A 39 0.40 0.95 4.79
C VAL A 39 1.90 1.26 4.80
N HIS A 40 2.34 2.22 5.63
CA HIS A 40 3.76 2.54 5.82
C HIS A 40 4.54 1.35 6.37
N ASN A 41 4.09 0.78 7.48
CA ASN A 41 4.80 -0.28 8.19
C ASN A 41 4.93 -1.53 7.33
N PHE A 42 3.87 -1.89 6.60
CA PHE A 42 3.92 -2.99 5.65
C PHE A 42 4.90 -2.71 4.49
N SER A 43 4.83 -1.51 3.90
CA SER A 43 5.75 -1.13 2.81
C SER A 43 7.22 -1.12 3.26
N ALA A 44 7.49 -0.65 4.48
CA ALA A 44 8.84 -0.63 5.03
C ALA A 44 9.37 -2.04 5.33
N GLY A 45 8.51 -2.94 5.82
CA GLY A 45 8.86 -4.32 6.13
C GLY A 45 9.11 -5.18 4.88
N ILE A 46 8.36 -4.96 3.80
CA ILE A 46 8.45 -5.79 2.58
C ILE A 46 9.36 -5.18 1.51
N ALA A 47 9.26 -3.87 1.25
CA ALA A 47 9.97 -3.24 0.14
C ALA A 47 11.37 -2.75 0.52
N GLY A 48 11.74 -2.77 1.81
CA GLY A 48 13.01 -2.23 2.31
C GLY A 48 13.20 -0.74 2.00
N LYS A 49 12.14 -0.05 1.58
CA LYS A 49 12.15 1.35 1.14
C LYS A 49 11.13 2.14 1.96
N GLN A 50 11.57 3.27 2.52
CA GLN A 50 10.66 4.23 3.09
C GLN A 50 9.94 4.95 1.95
N THR A 51 8.63 4.74 1.88
CA THR A 51 7.78 5.39 0.89
C THR A 51 7.44 6.82 1.34
N GLY A 52 7.06 7.70 0.41
CA GLY A 52 6.59 9.05 0.75
C GLY A 52 5.16 9.05 1.28
N LYS A 53 4.83 9.95 2.23
CA LYS A 53 3.47 10.09 2.81
C LYS A 53 2.37 10.18 1.74
N HIS A 54 2.60 10.97 0.70
CA HIS A 54 1.64 11.17 -0.40
C HIS A 54 1.37 9.89 -1.20
N CYS A 55 2.39 9.03 -1.39
CA CYS A 55 2.22 7.77 -2.11
C CYS A 55 1.30 6.82 -1.34
N ARG A 56 1.48 6.74 -0.01
CA ARG A 56 0.66 5.91 0.87
C ARG A 56 -0.79 6.38 0.93
N THR A 57 -1.01 7.68 1.04
CA THR A 57 -2.35 8.25 1.03
C THR A 57 -3.05 8.00 -0.30
N ARG A 58 -2.37 8.21 -1.44
CA ARG A 58 -2.94 7.90 -2.77
C ARG A 58 -3.27 6.42 -2.91
N TRP A 59 -2.40 5.53 -2.44
CA TRP A 59 -2.65 4.10 -2.45
C TRP A 59 -3.89 3.74 -1.63
N LEU A 60 -3.99 4.24 -0.40
CA LEU A 60 -5.12 3.95 0.48
C LEU A 60 -6.45 4.44 -0.11
N VAL A 61 -6.46 5.62 -0.74
CA VAL A 61 -7.64 6.16 -1.43
C VAL A 61 -7.99 5.33 -2.67
N ALA A 62 -6.98 4.93 -3.46
CA ALA A 62 -7.19 4.16 -4.68
C ALA A 62 -7.72 2.74 -4.44
N ASN A 63 -7.46 2.17 -3.26
CA ASN A 63 -7.89 0.82 -2.88
C ASN A 63 -9.03 0.85 -1.85
N LYS A 64 -9.67 2.02 -1.62
CA LYS A 64 -10.74 2.16 -0.62
C LYS A 64 -11.95 1.28 -0.91
N ASP A 65 -12.21 0.97 -2.19
CA ASP A 65 -13.34 0.10 -2.56
C ASP A 65 -13.04 -1.40 -2.32
N GLU A 66 -11.77 -1.75 -2.11
CA GLU A 66 -11.30 -3.11 -1.83
C GLU A 66 -10.99 -3.35 -0.33
N LEU A 67 -11.13 -2.30 0.50
CA LEU A 67 -10.88 -2.26 1.94
C LEU A 67 -12.18 -2.05 2.74
#